data_AF-D2VGI3-F1
#
_entry.id   AF-D2VGI3-F1
#
_cell.length_a   1.000
_cell.length_b   1.000
_cell.length_c   1.000
_cell.angle_alpha   90.00
_cell.angle_beta   90.00
_cell.angle_gamma   90.00
#
_symmetry.space_group_name_H-M   'P 1'
#
loop_
_entity.id
_entity.type
_entity.pdbx_description
1 polymer ?
#
loop_
_entity_poly.entity_id
_entity_poly.type
_entity_poly.pdbx_seq_one_letter_code
_entity_poly.pdbx_strand_id
1 'polypeptide(L)'
;MTLPSTCRCIRVFSSYKLNKVKMKLFENQLQQKVLESKSSNIEMEVKQEIALENEVNDNNLESVPVEKVESSKSLSDQSVVDTYNMEIPDEIPSNAAVANKMDYSLMKTNFSMKFKIKTLQFLTSYKFVAVVYITCFLFNTLLWLLMAGIEFGIDKTGKKFENGASQLFVYPGMFEFRFGCVLTINGLILVSCLTLIYLIFEIGSIILLLMADRDAWNIKTESIVIIITQVIGLALFVILGNINGYITLVDYIIPYSLFLFAFASLEIIITVLRPIAWEIYLDRFKKNRSARLDSTGNLSNNKDSQVASNLEDENYYQKLLDFARRCYCPESLLCWKSIQQYKKENYHNKKMAAEFILEQFLTIGAPAELNIENVELRKRLIISKIESEEYYFGNDLFEEIETHCVNDLADLINRFKFSNQ
;
A
#
# COMPACT_ATOMS: atom_id res chain seq x y z
N MET A 1 -16.62 -20.60 7.25
CA MET A 1 -17.49 -19.40 7.24
C MET A 1 -16.62 -18.16 7.30
N THR A 2 -15.97 -17.84 8.42
CA THR A 2 -15.30 -16.54 8.67
C THR A 2 -13.94 -16.30 7.97
N LEU A 3 -13.31 -17.34 7.41
CA LEU A 3 -11.94 -17.26 6.90
C LEU A 3 -11.75 -16.27 5.73
N PRO A 4 -12.68 -16.12 4.75
CA PRO A 4 -12.57 -15.12 3.70
C PRO A 4 -12.54 -13.69 4.25
N SER A 5 -13.52 -13.31 5.06
CA SER A 5 -13.56 -12.01 5.76
C SER A 5 -12.31 -11.76 6.61
N THR A 6 -11.88 -12.75 7.40
CA THR A 6 -10.67 -12.66 8.23
C THR A 6 -9.43 -12.37 7.39
N CYS A 7 -9.20 -13.17 6.33
CA CYS A 7 -8.06 -12.98 5.41
C CYS A 7 -8.15 -11.63 4.68
N ARG A 8 -9.35 -11.19 4.29
CA ARG A 8 -9.60 -9.88 3.67
C ARG A 8 -9.17 -8.74 4.61
N CYS A 9 -9.60 -8.78 5.87
CA CYS A 9 -9.24 -7.78 6.87
C CYS A 9 -7.72 -7.72 7.12
N ILE A 10 -7.09 -8.88 7.31
CA ILE A 10 -5.62 -8.98 7.50
C ILE A 10 -4.88 -8.45 6.28
N ARG A 11 -5.32 -8.79 5.07
CA ARG A 11 -4.72 -8.31 3.82
C ARG A 11 -4.80 -6.80 3.70
N VAL A 12 -5.96 -6.20 3.97
CA VAL A 12 -6.12 -4.73 3.89
C VAL A 12 -5.24 -4.02 4.92
N PHE A 13 -5.20 -4.52 6.16
CA PHE A 13 -4.29 -3.98 7.17
C PHE A 13 -2.81 -4.13 6.78
N SER A 14 -2.44 -5.26 6.19
CA SER A 14 -1.08 -5.51 5.71
C SER A 14 -0.72 -4.58 4.54
N SER A 15 -1.65 -4.32 3.62
CA SER A 15 -1.49 -3.33 2.55
C SER A 15 -1.30 -1.92 3.10
N TYR A 16 -2.05 -1.55 4.15
CA TYR A 16 -1.86 -0.29 4.85
C TYR A 16 -0.46 -0.15 5.45
N LYS A 17 0.01 -1.16 6.19
CA LYS A 17 1.37 -1.16 6.74
C LYS A 17 2.43 -1.15 5.65
N LEU A 18 2.22 -1.89 4.56
CA LEU A 18 3.11 -1.94 3.40
C LEU A 18 3.26 -0.56 2.79
N ASN A 19 2.14 0.12 2.51
CA ASN A 19 2.14 1.46 1.93
C ASN A 19 2.87 2.45 2.84
N LYS A 20 2.62 2.41 4.16
CA LYS A 20 3.31 3.28 5.12
C LYS A 20 4.83 3.07 5.12
N VAL A 21 5.28 1.82 5.01
CA VAL A 21 6.72 1.49 4.94
C VAL A 21 7.32 1.94 3.60
N LYS A 22 6.62 1.71 2.49
CA LYS A 22 7.04 2.17 1.15
C LYS A 22 7.20 3.69 1.10
N MET A 23 6.20 4.42 1.60
CA MET A 23 6.23 5.89 1.64
C MET A 23 7.40 6.43 2.47
N LYS A 24 7.66 5.83 3.64
CA LYS A 24 8.81 6.21 4.45
C LYS A 24 10.14 5.93 3.74
N LEU A 25 10.24 4.81 3.03
CA LEU A 25 11.44 4.47 2.27
C LEU A 25 11.65 5.46 1.11
N PHE A 26 10.58 5.82 0.40
CA PHE A 26 10.61 6.83 -0.65
C PHE A 26 11.05 8.21 -0.12
N GLU A 27 10.47 8.67 0.99
CA GLU A 27 10.85 9.94 1.63
C GLU A 27 12.32 9.96 2.06
N ASN A 28 12.82 8.86 2.64
CA ASN A 28 14.23 8.72 3.02
C ASN A 28 15.16 8.79 1.79
N GLN A 29 14.79 8.13 0.69
CA GLN A 29 15.59 8.15 -0.54
C GLN A 29 15.60 9.54 -1.19
N LEU A 30 14.47 10.25 -1.15
CA LEU A 30 14.39 11.62 -1.63
C LEU A 30 15.28 12.56 -0.79
N GLN A 31 15.24 12.44 0.54
CA GLN A 31 16.11 13.21 1.44
C GLN A 31 17.58 12.92 1.21
N GLN A 32 17.93 11.64 1.02
CA GLN A 32 19.31 11.25 0.73
C GLN A 32 19.82 11.88 -0.56
N LYS A 33 19.02 11.87 -1.64
CA LYS A 33 19.41 12.50 -2.91
C LYS A 33 19.57 14.01 -2.80
N VAL A 34 18.72 14.69 -2.01
CA VAL A 34 18.86 16.13 -1.75
C VAL A 34 20.15 16.43 -0.97
N LEU A 35 20.58 15.54 -0.08
CA LEU A 35 21.85 15.69 0.63
C LEU A 35 23.04 15.45 -0.30
N GLU A 36 22.98 14.41 -1.14
CA GLU A 36 24.00 14.10 -2.16
C GLU A 36 24.17 15.26 -3.15
N SER A 37 23.07 15.83 -3.67
CA SER A 37 23.12 16.96 -4.60
C SER A 37 23.69 18.24 -3.95
N LYS A 38 23.42 18.47 -2.67
CA LYS A 38 24.02 19.59 -1.93
C LYS A 38 25.52 19.37 -1.74
N SER A 39 25.93 18.15 -1.41
CA SER A 39 27.36 17.83 -1.22
C SER A 39 28.16 17.97 -2.52
N SER A 40 27.60 17.55 -3.67
CA SER A 40 28.27 17.71 -4.97
C SER A 40 28.41 19.17 -5.38
N ASN A 41 27.42 20.01 -5.08
CA ASN A 41 27.50 21.45 -5.37
C ASN A 41 28.57 22.13 -4.51
N ILE A 42 28.65 21.81 -3.21
CA ILE A 42 29.69 22.32 -2.32
C ILE A 42 31.08 21.87 -2.80
N GLU A 43 31.24 20.60 -3.21
CA GLU A 43 32.52 20.11 -3.72
C GLU A 43 32.94 20.82 -5.03
N MET A 44 32.00 21.16 -5.90
CA MET A 44 32.28 21.95 -7.11
C MET A 44 32.65 23.40 -6.78
N GLU A 45 31.93 24.06 -5.87
CA GLU A 45 32.23 25.43 -5.42
C GLU A 45 33.63 25.51 -4.79
N VAL A 46 33.97 24.57 -3.90
CA VAL A 46 35.29 24.49 -3.27
C VAL A 46 36.40 24.25 -4.31
N LYS A 47 36.18 23.36 -5.29
CA LYS A 47 37.15 23.14 -6.37
C LYS A 47 37.32 24.38 -7.25
N GLN A 48 36.26 25.16 -7.45
CA GLN A 48 36.30 26.38 -8.24
C GLN A 48 37.04 27.51 -7.50
N GLU A 49 36.83 27.66 -6.19
CA GLU A 49 37.59 28.60 -5.36
C GLU A 49 39.09 28.24 -5.31
N ILE A 50 39.44 26.97 -5.13
CA ILE A 50 40.83 26.50 -5.14
C ILE A 50 41.49 26.72 -6.51
N ALA A 51 40.74 26.54 -7.61
CA ALA A 51 41.25 26.81 -8.95
C ALA A 51 41.56 28.31 -9.17
N LEU A 52 40.68 29.19 -8.71
CA LEU A 52 40.86 30.65 -8.75
C LEU A 52 42.04 31.12 -7.89
N GLU A 53 42.23 30.55 -6.70
CA GLU A 53 43.33 30.91 -5.81
C GLU A 53 44.70 30.49 -6.40
N ASN A 54 44.76 29.36 -7.10
CA ASN A 54 45.97 28.92 -7.79
C ASN A 54 46.31 29.77 -9.02
N GLU A 55 45.32 30.27 -9.78
CA GLU A 55 45.58 31.18 -10.92
C GLU A 55 46.05 32.57 -10.49
N VAL A 56 45.64 33.06 -9.31
CA VAL A 56 46.09 34.37 -8.79
C VAL A 56 47.52 34.32 -8.26
N ASN A 57 47.99 33.15 -7.80
CA ASN A 57 49.34 33.01 -7.24
C ASN A 57 50.45 32.88 -8.30
N ASP A 58 50.11 32.52 -9.54
CA ASP A 58 51.10 32.36 -10.63
C ASP A 58 51.41 33.66 -11.42
N ASN A 59 50.72 34.78 -11.13
CA ASN A 59 50.87 36.04 -11.88
C ASN A 59 51.56 37.19 -11.14
N ASN A 60 52.14 36.98 -9.96
CA ASN A 60 52.86 38.05 -9.23
C ASN A 60 54.36 37.76 -9.06
N LEU A 61 55.11 37.99 -10.13
CA LEU A 61 56.54 38.30 -10.05
C LEU A 61 56.98 39.32 -11.11
N GLU A 62 56.31 40.48 -11.18
CA GLU A 62 56.88 41.67 -11.82
C GLU A 62 56.70 42.91 -10.92
N SER A 63 57.83 43.39 -10.41
CA SER A 63 57.97 44.54 -9.54
C SER A 63 57.68 45.85 -10.28
N VAL A 64 56.69 46.61 -9.82
CA VAL A 64 56.47 48.00 -10.24
C VAL A 64 56.45 48.91 -9.00
N PRO A 65 57.12 50.08 -9.04
CA PRO A 65 57.49 50.83 -7.84
C PRO A 65 56.39 51.77 -7.33
N VAL A 66 56.53 52.05 -6.04
CA VAL A 66 55.74 52.91 -5.17
C VAL A 66 55.62 54.33 -5.69
N GLU A 67 54.39 54.83 -5.83
CA GLU A 67 54.11 56.27 -5.91
C GLU A 67 53.03 56.66 -4.89
N LYS A 68 53.40 57.61 -4.02
CA LYS A 68 52.57 58.24 -2.99
C LYS A 68 51.64 59.27 -3.63
N VAL A 69 50.34 59.21 -3.34
CA VAL A 69 49.46 60.38 -3.47
C VAL A 69 48.49 60.45 -2.28
N GLU A 70 48.44 61.64 -1.69
CA GLU A 70 47.65 62.06 -0.54
C GLU A 70 46.18 62.39 -0.90
N SER A 71 45.32 62.23 0.11
CA SER A 71 44.23 63.15 0.52
C SER A 71 43.10 63.51 -0.47
N SER A 72 41.87 63.09 -0.17
CA SER A 72 40.81 64.02 0.30
C SER A 72 39.48 63.35 0.69
N LYS A 73 38.98 63.76 1.86
CA LYS A 73 37.60 63.80 2.41
C LYS A 73 36.42 63.59 1.44
N SER A 74 35.38 62.84 1.84
CA SER A 74 34.21 63.37 2.59
C SER A 74 33.00 62.40 2.64
N LEU A 75 32.36 62.41 3.82
CA LEU A 75 30.93 62.24 4.20
C LEU A 75 30.00 61.16 3.61
N SER A 76 29.41 60.44 4.57
CA SER A 76 28.00 59.98 4.73
C SER A 76 27.40 59.02 3.71
N ASP A 77 27.10 57.78 4.13
CA ASP A 77 25.74 57.48 4.61
C ASP A 77 25.66 56.18 5.42
N GLN A 78 24.78 56.22 6.41
CA GLN A 78 24.44 55.13 7.32
C GLN A 78 23.73 53.99 6.58
N SER A 79 24.25 52.76 6.72
CA SER A 79 23.38 51.59 6.84
C SER A 79 23.98 50.63 7.86
N VAL A 80 23.19 50.33 8.88
CA VAL A 80 23.49 49.40 9.95
C VAL A 80 23.50 48.00 9.33
N VAL A 81 24.70 47.46 9.12
CA VAL A 81 24.91 46.04 8.82
C VAL A 81 25.35 45.40 10.13
N ASP A 82 24.41 44.72 10.79
CA ASP A 82 24.71 43.84 11.92
C ASP A 82 25.69 42.76 11.45
N THR A 83 26.96 43.01 11.76
CA THR A 83 28.06 42.09 11.49
C THR A 83 27.98 40.99 12.54
N TYR A 84 27.30 39.89 12.19
CA TYR A 84 27.45 38.63 12.91
C TYR A 84 28.89 38.16 12.71
N ASN A 85 29.76 38.47 13.67
CA ASN A 85 31.03 37.78 13.86
C ASN A 85 30.73 36.34 14.25
N MET A 86 30.57 35.49 13.24
CA MET A 86 30.55 34.05 13.39
C MET A 86 32.01 33.62 13.57
N GLU A 87 32.43 33.45 14.84
CA GLU A 87 33.69 32.81 15.19
C GLU A 87 33.75 31.45 14.48
N ILE A 88 34.66 31.34 13.50
CA ILE A 88 34.96 30.10 12.79
C ILE A 88 35.67 29.19 13.81
N PRO A 89 35.11 28.03 14.19
CA PRO A 89 35.80 27.10 15.06
C PRO A 89 36.98 26.49 14.30
N ASP A 90 38.21 26.80 14.71
CA ASP A 90 39.49 26.35 14.12
C ASP A 90 39.79 24.85 14.32
N GLU A 91 38.79 24.02 14.61
CA GLU A 91 38.95 22.57 14.62
C GLU A 91 37.93 21.98 13.66
N ILE A 92 38.37 21.73 12.42
CA ILE A 92 37.70 20.81 11.51
C ILE A 92 38.09 19.40 12.00
N PRO A 93 37.27 18.70 12.81
CA PRO A 93 37.56 17.31 13.14
C PRO A 93 37.66 16.54 11.83
N SER A 94 38.67 15.67 11.71
CA SER A 94 38.89 14.85 10.53
C SER A 94 37.61 14.06 10.19
N ASN A 95 36.84 14.57 9.22
CA ASN A 95 35.46 14.18 8.91
C ASN A 95 35.32 12.75 8.36
N ALA A 96 36.42 12.05 8.10
CA ALA A 96 36.42 10.68 7.58
C ALA A 96 35.82 9.65 8.56
N ALA A 97 35.97 9.84 9.87
CA ALA A 97 35.43 8.90 10.87
C ALA A 97 33.90 9.03 11.05
N VAL A 98 33.35 10.24 10.83
CA VAL A 98 31.91 10.52 10.93
C VAL A 98 31.18 10.00 9.68
N ALA A 99 31.78 10.17 8.49
CA ALA A 99 31.24 9.65 7.24
C ALA A 99 31.06 8.12 7.26
N ASN A 100 32.08 7.38 7.70
CA ASN A 100 32.05 5.91 7.74
C ASN A 100 31.00 5.32 8.71
N LYS A 101 30.66 6.05 9.79
CA LYS A 101 29.65 5.59 10.76
C LYS A 101 28.22 5.81 10.25
N MET A 102 28.01 6.83 9.41
CA MET A 102 26.70 7.15 8.84
C MET A 102 26.28 6.07 7.82
N ASP A 103 27.19 5.63 6.96
CA ASP A 103 26.93 4.61 5.92
C ASP A 103 26.49 3.26 6.48
N TYR A 104 27.15 2.77 7.54
CA TYR A 104 26.78 1.48 8.13
C TYR A 104 25.38 1.50 8.75
N SER A 105 25.00 2.62 9.38
CA SER A 105 23.67 2.78 9.97
C SER A 105 22.56 2.79 8.90
N LEU A 106 22.84 3.41 7.75
CA LEU A 106 21.92 3.50 6.63
C LEU A 106 21.76 2.14 5.93
N MET A 107 22.86 1.41 5.75
CA MET A 107 22.83 0.05 5.20
C MET A 107 22.00 -0.91 6.07
N LYS A 108 22.18 -0.87 7.39
CA LYS A 108 21.43 -1.72 8.34
C LYS A 108 19.94 -1.40 8.35
N THR A 109 19.56 -0.13 8.30
CA THR A 109 18.15 0.29 8.24
C THR A 109 17.50 -0.14 6.92
N ASN A 110 18.21 0.00 5.80
CA ASN A 110 17.76 -0.45 4.48
C ASN A 110 17.50 -1.96 4.43
N PHE A 111 18.36 -2.79 5.03
CA PHE A 111 18.16 -4.24 5.08
C PHE A 111 16.90 -4.62 5.87
N SER A 112 16.70 -4.03 7.06
CA SER A 112 15.52 -4.27 7.88
C SER A 112 14.23 -3.84 7.19
N MET A 113 14.23 -2.70 6.49
CA MET A 113 13.07 -2.24 5.73
C MET A 113 12.76 -3.16 4.55
N LYS A 114 13.77 -3.62 3.80
CA LYS A 114 13.60 -4.58 2.70
C LYS A 114 12.97 -5.88 3.18
N PHE A 115 13.41 -6.41 4.32
CA PHE A 115 12.80 -7.61 4.90
C PHE A 115 11.33 -7.36 5.29
N LYS A 116 11.04 -6.24 5.96
CA LYS A 116 9.65 -5.86 6.33
C LYS A 116 8.74 -5.73 5.10
N ILE A 117 9.22 -5.11 4.03
CA ILE A 117 8.48 -4.98 2.76
C ILE A 117 8.17 -6.36 2.20
N LYS A 118 9.17 -7.27 2.11
CA LYS A 118 8.96 -8.64 1.60
C LYS A 118 7.94 -9.42 2.44
N THR A 119 8.01 -9.33 3.76
CA THR A 119 7.04 -9.98 4.66
C THR A 119 5.64 -9.44 4.47
N LEU A 120 5.49 -8.11 4.38
CA LEU A 120 4.18 -7.48 4.16
C LEU A 120 3.63 -7.80 2.76
N GLN A 121 4.47 -7.83 1.73
CA GLN A 121 4.11 -8.28 0.38
C GLN A 121 3.65 -9.74 0.37
N PHE A 122 4.29 -10.61 1.17
CA PHE A 122 3.83 -11.99 1.32
C PHE A 122 2.45 -12.03 1.98
N LEU A 123 2.23 -11.30 3.08
CA LEU A 123 0.94 -11.22 3.77
C LEU A 123 -0.18 -10.65 2.90
N THR A 124 0.13 -9.76 1.95
CA THR A 124 -0.86 -9.22 1.00
C THR A 124 -1.09 -10.11 -0.22
N SER A 125 -0.26 -11.14 -0.43
CA SER A 125 -0.33 -12.02 -1.59
C SER A 125 -1.44 -13.07 -1.48
N TYR A 126 -1.95 -13.52 -2.63
CA TYR A 126 -2.88 -14.67 -2.70
C TYR A 126 -2.24 -15.98 -2.23
N LYS A 127 -0.90 -16.09 -2.26
CA LYS A 127 -0.16 -17.25 -1.77
C LYS A 127 -0.35 -17.43 -0.27
N PHE A 128 -0.26 -16.34 0.50
CA PHE A 128 -0.52 -16.36 1.94
C PHE A 128 -1.94 -16.81 2.24
N VAL A 129 -2.93 -16.24 1.53
CA VAL A 129 -4.33 -16.66 1.67
C VAL A 129 -4.47 -18.16 1.38
N ALA A 130 -3.94 -18.67 0.27
CA ALA A 130 -4.00 -20.09 -0.05
C ALA A 130 -3.38 -20.99 1.05
N VAL A 131 -2.22 -20.61 1.60
CA VAL A 131 -1.56 -21.33 2.70
C VAL A 131 -2.43 -21.36 3.95
N VAL A 132 -3.04 -20.23 4.33
CA VAL A 132 -3.96 -20.16 5.48
C VAL A 132 -5.17 -21.07 5.26
N TYR A 133 -5.78 -21.05 4.07
CA TYR A 133 -6.91 -21.93 3.73
C TYR A 133 -6.54 -23.41 3.81
N ILE A 134 -5.42 -23.81 3.20
CA ILE A 134 -4.94 -25.20 3.24
C ILE A 134 -4.67 -25.63 4.68
N THR A 135 -4.03 -24.78 5.48
CA THR A 135 -3.70 -25.09 6.88
C THR A 135 -4.98 -25.24 7.72
N CYS A 136 -5.94 -24.33 7.58
CA CYS A 136 -7.22 -24.44 8.26
C CYS A 136 -8.01 -25.67 7.79
N PHE A 137 -7.98 -26.00 6.50
CA PHE A 137 -8.65 -27.19 5.97
C PHE A 137 -8.05 -28.48 6.55
N LEU A 138 -6.72 -28.61 6.56
CA LEU A 138 -6.03 -29.76 7.15
C LEU A 138 -6.29 -29.87 8.64
N PHE A 139 -6.27 -28.75 9.37
CA PHE A 139 -6.58 -28.72 10.80
C PHE A 139 -8.02 -29.18 11.09
N ASN A 140 -9.01 -28.67 10.35
CA ASN A 140 -10.40 -29.09 10.52
C ASN A 140 -10.61 -30.56 10.16
N THR A 141 -9.95 -31.03 9.10
CA THR A 141 -10.01 -32.45 8.69
C THR A 141 -9.41 -33.35 9.76
N LEU A 142 -8.26 -32.97 10.34
CA LEU A 142 -7.64 -33.72 11.43
C LEU A 142 -8.52 -33.72 12.67
N LEU A 143 -9.08 -32.58 13.05
CA LEU A 143 -10.03 -32.49 14.17
C LEU A 143 -11.24 -33.40 13.94
N TRP A 144 -11.80 -33.39 12.74
CA TRP A 144 -12.90 -34.27 12.37
C TRP A 144 -12.54 -35.76 12.46
N LEU A 145 -11.37 -36.15 11.93
CA LEU A 145 -10.87 -37.52 12.02
C LEU A 145 -10.62 -37.97 13.47
N LEU A 146 -10.12 -37.08 14.32
CA LEU A 146 -9.94 -37.36 15.75
C LEU A 146 -11.28 -37.59 16.44
N MET A 147 -12.28 -36.75 16.18
CA MET A 147 -13.63 -36.92 16.75
C MET A 147 -14.27 -38.22 16.27
N ALA A 148 -14.15 -38.54 14.98
CA ALA A 148 -14.63 -39.80 14.42
C ALA A 148 -13.94 -41.02 15.05
N GLY A 149 -12.62 -40.95 15.27
CA GLY A 149 -11.85 -42.01 15.92
C GLY A 149 -12.26 -42.23 17.38
N ILE A 150 -12.53 -41.16 18.13
CA ILE A 150 -13.04 -41.22 19.51
C ILE A 150 -14.42 -41.89 19.53
N GLU A 151 -15.32 -41.48 18.65
CA GLU A 151 -16.67 -42.04 18.54
C GLU A 151 -16.64 -43.54 18.20
N PHE A 152 -15.82 -43.93 17.21
CA PHE A 152 -15.61 -45.33 16.84
C PHE A 152 -15.03 -46.16 18.01
N GLY A 153 -14.09 -45.59 18.76
CA GLY A 153 -13.50 -46.24 19.94
C GLY A 153 -14.53 -46.52 21.03
N ILE A 154 -15.41 -45.55 21.32
CA ILE A 154 -16.47 -45.66 22.32
C ILE A 154 -17.49 -46.74 21.91
N ASP A 155 -17.93 -46.73 20.64
CA ASP A 155 -18.89 -47.70 20.11
C ASP A 155 -18.37 -49.15 20.24
N LYS A 156 -17.10 -49.38 19.86
CA LYS A 156 -16.48 -50.71 19.95
C LYS A 156 -16.36 -51.24 21.38
N THR A 157 -16.22 -50.38 22.38
CA THR A 157 -16.20 -50.81 23.79
C THR A 157 -17.53 -51.35 24.30
N GLY A 158 -18.62 -51.30 23.52
CA GLY A 158 -19.91 -51.89 23.88
C GLY A 158 -20.59 -51.22 25.08
N LYS A 159 -20.06 -50.09 25.56
CA LYS A 159 -20.69 -49.23 26.55
C LYS A 159 -21.86 -48.52 25.88
N LYS A 160 -23.00 -49.20 25.77
CA LYS A 160 -24.26 -48.52 25.46
C LYS A 160 -24.49 -47.48 26.55
N PHE A 161 -24.65 -46.21 26.18
CA PHE A 161 -25.07 -45.20 27.14
C PHE A 161 -26.45 -45.60 27.71
N GLU A 162 -26.77 -45.14 28.92
CA GLU A 162 -28.00 -45.52 29.66
C GLU A 162 -29.31 -45.30 28.86
N ASN A 163 -29.27 -44.49 27.81
CA ASN A 163 -30.40 -44.22 26.91
C ASN A 163 -30.45 -45.09 25.64
N GLY A 164 -29.59 -46.12 25.52
CA GLY A 164 -29.55 -47.02 24.37
C GLY A 164 -28.90 -46.44 23.10
N ALA A 165 -28.50 -45.17 23.10
CA ALA A 165 -27.74 -44.54 22.02
C ALA A 165 -26.25 -44.90 22.14
N SER A 166 -25.65 -45.45 21.09
CA SER A 166 -24.21 -45.79 21.08
C SER A 166 -23.32 -44.61 20.66
N GLN A 167 -23.89 -43.48 20.24
CA GLN A 167 -23.17 -42.43 19.51
C GLN A 167 -23.28 -41.08 20.20
N LEU A 168 -22.15 -40.37 20.25
CA LEU A 168 -22.00 -39.16 21.05
C LEU A 168 -22.11 -37.89 20.20
N PHE A 169 -21.61 -37.87 18.96
CA PHE A 169 -21.47 -36.64 18.18
C PHE A 169 -22.29 -36.62 16.89
N VAL A 170 -22.30 -37.70 16.11
CA VAL A 170 -23.04 -37.76 14.83
C VAL A 170 -23.81 -39.06 14.77
N TYR A 171 -25.10 -39.00 14.46
CA TYR A 171 -25.92 -40.18 14.23
C TYR A 171 -26.16 -40.35 12.73
N PRO A 172 -25.82 -41.50 12.10
CA PRO A 172 -25.42 -42.79 12.68
C PRO A 172 -23.89 -43.02 12.72
N GLY A 173 -23.09 -41.96 12.73
CA GLY A 173 -21.63 -42.01 12.83
C GLY A 173 -20.96 -41.29 11.66
N MET A 174 -19.80 -40.67 11.92
CA MET A 174 -19.12 -39.80 10.95
C MET A 174 -18.71 -40.47 9.62
N PHE A 175 -18.56 -41.80 9.58
CA PHE A 175 -18.19 -42.55 8.37
C PHE A 175 -19.37 -43.29 7.72
N GLU A 176 -20.60 -43.12 8.22
CA GLU A 176 -21.76 -43.80 7.67
C GLU A 176 -22.49 -42.92 6.66
N PHE A 177 -22.06 -43.03 5.39
CA PHE A 177 -22.59 -42.23 4.27
C PHE A 177 -24.03 -42.57 3.84
N ARG A 178 -24.67 -43.54 4.51
CA ARG A 178 -26.03 -44.01 4.16
C ARG A 178 -27.12 -43.05 4.64
N PHE A 179 -26.81 -42.21 5.61
CA PHE A 179 -27.73 -41.27 6.20
C PHE A 179 -27.23 -39.85 5.94
N GLY A 180 -28.16 -38.91 5.86
CA GLY A 180 -27.80 -37.49 5.87
C GLY A 180 -27.02 -37.14 7.14
N CYS A 181 -26.31 -36.01 7.14
CA CYS A 181 -25.63 -35.52 8.32
C CYS A 181 -26.67 -35.00 9.34
N VAL A 182 -27.24 -35.90 10.14
CA VAL A 182 -28.11 -35.55 11.26
C VAL A 182 -27.24 -35.10 12.41
N LEU A 183 -27.30 -33.82 12.71
CA LEU A 183 -26.49 -33.20 13.76
C LEU A 183 -27.11 -33.50 15.13
N THR A 184 -26.38 -34.20 16.00
CA THR A 184 -26.79 -34.34 17.40
C THR A 184 -26.57 -33.04 18.16
N ILE A 185 -27.19 -32.89 19.34
CA ILE A 185 -26.99 -31.71 20.22
C ILE A 185 -25.50 -31.53 20.56
N ASN A 186 -24.76 -32.61 20.80
CA ASN A 186 -23.33 -32.52 21.09
C ASN A 186 -22.53 -32.06 19.86
N GLY A 187 -22.89 -32.55 18.67
CA GLY A 187 -22.33 -32.06 17.42
C GLY A 187 -22.62 -30.57 17.20
N LEU A 188 -23.83 -30.11 17.55
CA LEU A 188 -24.24 -28.71 17.47
C LEU A 188 -23.38 -27.84 18.41
N ILE A 189 -23.20 -28.27 19.66
CA ILE A 189 -22.34 -27.58 20.63
C ILE A 189 -20.91 -27.50 20.11
N LEU A 190 -20.35 -28.59 19.58
CA LEU A 190 -19.00 -28.64 19.03
C LEU A 190 -18.82 -27.65 17.87
N VAL A 191 -19.71 -27.68 16.89
CA VAL A 191 -19.68 -26.76 15.73
C VAL A 191 -19.84 -25.31 16.20
N SER A 192 -20.68 -25.07 17.20
CA SER A 192 -20.87 -23.73 17.79
C SER A 192 -19.59 -23.23 18.49
N CYS A 193 -18.93 -24.08 19.28
CA CYS A 193 -17.65 -23.75 19.92
C CYS A 193 -16.56 -23.44 18.87
N LEU A 194 -16.46 -24.25 17.82
CA LEU A 194 -15.50 -24.02 16.73
C LEU A 194 -15.80 -22.70 16.00
N THR A 195 -17.08 -22.42 15.73
CA THR A 195 -17.52 -21.17 15.09
C THR A 195 -17.21 -19.97 15.98
N LEU A 196 -17.37 -20.08 17.30
CA LEU A 196 -17.02 -19.02 18.25
C LEU A 196 -15.52 -18.72 18.25
N ILE A 197 -14.66 -19.74 18.19
CA ILE A 197 -13.20 -19.55 18.06
C ILE A 197 -12.88 -18.76 16.78
N TYR A 198 -13.48 -19.16 15.66
CA TYR A 198 -13.32 -18.48 14.39
C TYR A 198 -13.82 -17.03 14.41
N LEU A 199 -14.92 -16.77 15.12
CA LEU A 199 -15.46 -15.42 15.33
C LEU A 199 -14.49 -14.54 16.13
N ILE A 200 -13.81 -15.09 17.15
CA ILE A 200 -12.79 -14.36 17.93
C ILE A 200 -11.62 -13.92 17.03
N PHE A 201 -11.13 -14.81 16.15
CA PHE A 201 -10.09 -14.45 15.18
C PHE A 201 -10.54 -13.37 14.19
N GLU A 202 -11.80 -13.43 13.75
CA GLU A 202 -12.38 -12.41 12.89
C GLU A 202 -12.48 -11.05 13.59
N ILE A 203 -12.98 -11.02 14.84
CA ILE A 203 -13.03 -9.80 15.66
C ILE A 203 -11.62 -9.20 15.82
N GLY A 204 -10.62 -10.02 16.12
CA GLY A 204 -9.22 -9.57 16.17
C GLY A 204 -8.75 -8.95 14.85
N SER A 205 -9.14 -9.53 13.72
CA SER A 205 -8.81 -9.02 12.39
C SER A 205 -9.54 -7.72 12.05
N ILE A 206 -10.78 -7.56 12.51
CA ILE A 206 -11.55 -6.31 12.39
C ILE A 206 -10.90 -5.21 13.24
N ILE A 207 -10.44 -5.52 14.46
CA ILE A 207 -9.72 -4.55 15.29
C ILE A 207 -8.46 -4.05 14.56
N LEU A 208 -7.68 -4.95 13.95
CA LEU A 208 -6.55 -4.57 13.11
C LEU A 208 -7.00 -3.70 11.92
N LEU A 209 -8.10 -4.04 11.27
CA LEU A 209 -8.65 -3.24 10.16
C LEU A 209 -9.09 -1.84 10.62
N LEU A 210 -9.68 -1.70 11.81
CA LEU A 210 -10.06 -0.41 12.38
C LEU A 210 -8.83 0.48 12.64
N MET A 211 -7.68 -0.11 12.99
CA MET A 211 -6.39 0.59 13.16
C MET A 211 -5.75 1.05 11.84
N ALA A 212 -6.19 0.56 10.68
CA ALA A 212 -5.79 1.15 9.40
C ALA A 212 -6.38 2.58 9.30
N ASP A 213 -5.72 3.50 8.59
CA ASP A 213 -6.25 4.86 8.43
C ASP A 213 -7.57 4.88 7.63
N ARG A 214 -8.17 6.07 7.44
CA ARG A 214 -9.52 6.28 6.88
C ARG A 214 -9.85 5.34 5.72
N ASP A 215 -11.03 4.77 5.78
CA ASP A 215 -11.53 3.78 4.82
C ASP A 215 -12.00 4.44 3.53
N ALA A 216 -11.21 4.33 2.47
CA ALA A 216 -11.57 4.90 1.16
C ALA A 216 -12.65 4.09 0.43
N TRP A 217 -12.85 2.83 0.82
CA TRP A 217 -13.65 1.85 0.06
C TRP A 217 -14.83 1.28 0.86
N ASN A 218 -15.12 1.84 2.05
CA ASN A 218 -16.13 1.34 2.98
C ASN A 218 -15.93 -0.14 3.40
N ILE A 219 -14.71 -0.68 3.29
CA ILE A 219 -14.37 -2.07 3.66
C ILE A 219 -14.61 -2.32 5.15
N LYS A 220 -14.35 -1.32 6.02
CA LYS A 220 -14.62 -1.38 7.47
C LYS A 220 -16.12 -1.54 7.70
N THR A 221 -16.93 -0.71 7.05
CA THR A 221 -18.39 -0.75 7.16
C THR A 221 -18.94 -2.09 6.69
N GLU A 222 -18.48 -2.61 5.56
CA GLU A 222 -18.85 -3.95 5.08
C GLU A 222 -18.47 -5.05 6.07
N SER A 223 -17.26 -5.01 6.62
CA SER A 223 -16.78 -6.02 7.57
C SER A 223 -17.57 -5.98 8.88
N ILE A 224 -17.98 -4.80 9.33
CA ILE A 224 -18.88 -4.62 10.48
C ILE A 224 -20.28 -5.21 10.20
N VAL A 225 -20.83 -4.99 8.99
CA VAL A 225 -22.13 -5.58 8.62
C VAL A 225 -22.04 -7.11 8.58
N ILE A 226 -20.93 -7.66 8.10
CA ILE A 226 -20.70 -9.11 8.04
C ILE A 226 -20.64 -9.71 9.44
N ILE A 227 -19.85 -9.16 10.36
CA ILE A 227 -19.75 -9.69 11.72
C ILE A 227 -21.10 -9.62 12.45
N ILE A 228 -21.87 -8.54 12.30
CA ILE A 228 -23.22 -8.43 12.88
C ILE A 228 -24.12 -9.54 12.30
N THR A 229 -24.09 -9.74 10.99
CA THR A 229 -24.88 -10.76 10.31
C THR A 229 -24.49 -12.17 10.75
N GLN A 230 -23.20 -12.45 10.92
CA GLN A 230 -22.70 -13.73 11.41
C GLN A 230 -23.07 -13.99 12.87
N VAL A 231 -23.02 -12.97 13.74
CA VAL A 231 -23.44 -13.09 15.15
C VAL A 231 -24.93 -13.41 15.23
N ILE A 232 -25.76 -12.70 14.46
CA ILE A 232 -27.20 -12.99 14.36
C ILE A 232 -27.42 -14.40 13.80
N GLY A 233 -26.68 -14.78 12.76
CA GLY A 233 -26.73 -16.11 12.16
C GLY A 233 -26.38 -17.22 13.14
N LEU A 234 -25.32 -17.04 13.93
CA LEU A 234 -24.89 -17.99 14.95
C LEU A 234 -25.93 -18.12 16.07
N ALA A 235 -26.51 -17.00 16.52
CA ALA A 235 -27.58 -17.03 17.52
C ALA A 235 -28.81 -17.77 16.99
N LEU A 236 -29.23 -17.49 15.75
CA LEU A 236 -30.34 -18.19 15.09
C LEU A 236 -30.05 -19.68 14.89
N PHE A 237 -28.82 -20.02 14.51
CA PHE A 237 -28.36 -21.41 14.42
C PHE A 237 -28.58 -22.12 15.75
N VAL A 238 -27.98 -21.63 16.84
CA VAL A 238 -28.10 -22.26 18.17
C VAL A 238 -29.56 -22.34 18.64
N ILE A 239 -30.37 -21.29 18.48
CA ILE A 239 -31.77 -21.28 18.92
C ILE A 239 -32.60 -22.30 18.12
N LEU A 240 -32.53 -22.26 16.79
CA LEU A 240 -33.31 -23.16 15.93
C LEU A 240 -32.85 -24.61 16.07
N GLY A 241 -31.55 -24.83 16.30
CA GLY A 241 -30.94 -26.14 16.51
C GLY A 241 -31.28 -26.78 17.87
N ASN A 242 -31.91 -26.07 18.79
CA ASN A 242 -32.37 -26.63 20.07
C ASN A 242 -33.87 -26.94 20.09
N ILE A 243 -34.63 -26.54 19.07
CA ILE A 243 -36.08 -26.80 19.02
C ILE A 243 -36.33 -28.05 18.17
N ASN A 244 -36.56 -29.20 18.81
CA ASN A 244 -36.71 -30.51 18.16
C ASN A 244 -37.69 -30.53 16.96
N GLY A 245 -38.81 -29.80 17.06
CA GLY A 245 -39.77 -29.67 15.96
C GLY A 245 -39.19 -28.99 14.72
N TYR A 246 -38.40 -27.92 14.90
CA TYR A 246 -37.75 -27.23 13.78
C TYR A 246 -36.58 -28.03 13.22
N ILE A 247 -35.78 -28.71 14.05
CA ILE A 247 -34.68 -29.56 13.56
C ILE A 247 -35.23 -30.61 12.59
N THR A 248 -36.30 -31.31 13.00
CA THR A 248 -36.90 -32.37 12.18
C THR A 248 -37.50 -31.81 10.88
N LEU A 249 -38.17 -30.66 10.94
CA LEU A 249 -38.77 -30.02 9.78
C LEU A 249 -37.70 -29.47 8.81
N VAL A 250 -36.68 -28.82 9.35
CA VAL A 250 -35.59 -28.22 8.57
C VAL A 250 -34.77 -29.33 7.94
N ASP A 251 -34.27 -30.32 8.68
CA ASP A 251 -33.49 -31.42 8.10
C ASP A 251 -34.25 -32.20 7.02
N TYR A 252 -35.58 -32.23 7.07
CA TYR A 252 -36.41 -32.84 6.04
C TYR A 252 -36.46 -32.03 4.73
N ILE A 253 -36.47 -30.69 4.80
CA ILE A 253 -36.60 -29.81 3.62
C ILE A 253 -35.23 -29.32 3.14
N ILE A 254 -34.41 -28.84 4.06
CA ILE A 254 -33.10 -28.22 3.85
C ILE A 254 -32.17 -28.78 4.93
N PRO A 255 -31.24 -29.71 4.58
CA PRO A 255 -30.24 -30.21 5.51
C PRO A 255 -29.64 -29.06 6.32
N TYR A 256 -29.64 -29.18 7.65
CA TYR A 256 -29.28 -28.08 8.53
C TYR A 256 -27.85 -27.53 8.27
N SER A 257 -26.97 -28.35 7.69
CA SER A 257 -25.66 -27.95 7.17
C SER A 257 -25.71 -26.89 6.04
N LEU A 258 -26.77 -26.84 5.24
CA LEU A 258 -26.98 -25.82 4.21
C LEU A 258 -27.23 -24.43 4.80
N PHE A 259 -27.65 -24.33 6.06
CA PHE A 259 -27.73 -23.04 6.74
C PHE A 259 -26.37 -22.34 6.73
N LEU A 260 -25.31 -23.06 7.09
CA LEU A 260 -23.95 -22.56 7.00
C LEU A 260 -23.62 -22.13 5.56
N PHE A 261 -23.92 -22.98 4.57
CA PHE A 261 -23.71 -22.62 3.15
C PHE A 261 -24.44 -21.34 2.73
N ALA A 262 -25.66 -21.10 3.23
CA ALA A 262 -26.41 -19.88 2.98
C ALA A 262 -25.71 -18.65 3.57
N PHE A 263 -25.15 -18.73 4.77
CA PHE A 263 -24.36 -17.63 5.35
C PHE A 263 -23.06 -17.36 4.58
N ALA A 264 -22.35 -18.40 4.14
CA ALA A 264 -21.19 -18.22 3.26
C ALA A 264 -21.58 -17.57 1.92
N SER A 265 -22.73 -17.96 1.35
CA SER A 265 -23.24 -17.35 0.13
C SER A 265 -23.60 -15.88 0.35
N LEU A 266 -24.22 -15.55 1.48
CA LEU A 266 -24.56 -14.18 1.87
C LEU A 266 -23.30 -13.33 2.05
N GLU A 267 -22.23 -13.88 2.63
CA GLU A 267 -20.93 -13.19 2.72
C GLU A 267 -20.40 -12.83 1.33
N ILE A 268 -20.46 -13.75 0.35
CA ILE A 268 -20.05 -13.47 -1.03
C ILE A 268 -20.92 -12.36 -1.65
N ILE A 269 -22.23 -12.39 -1.42
CA ILE A 269 -23.14 -11.35 -1.92
C ILE A 269 -22.77 -9.98 -1.33
N ILE A 270 -22.53 -9.88 -0.02
CA ILE A 270 -22.18 -8.62 0.63
C ILE A 270 -20.78 -8.13 0.21
N THR A 271 -19.80 -9.03 0.11
CA THR A 271 -18.39 -8.67 -0.12
C THR A 271 -18.02 -8.48 -1.59
N VAL A 272 -18.73 -9.13 -2.51
CA VAL A 272 -18.40 -9.13 -3.94
C VAL A 272 -19.51 -8.48 -4.75
N LEU A 273 -20.76 -8.92 -4.60
CA LEU A 273 -21.84 -8.46 -5.47
C LEU A 273 -22.23 -7.00 -5.18
N ARG A 274 -22.28 -6.61 -3.89
CA ARG A 274 -22.59 -5.23 -3.50
C ARG A 274 -21.61 -4.19 -4.07
N PRO A 275 -20.28 -4.30 -3.91
CA PRO A 275 -19.36 -3.30 -4.47
C PRO A 275 -19.44 -3.25 -6.00
N ILE A 276 -19.61 -4.40 -6.68
CA ILE A 276 -19.80 -4.44 -8.13
C ILE A 276 -21.08 -3.69 -8.54
N ALA A 277 -22.20 -3.97 -7.86
CA ALA A 277 -23.47 -3.30 -8.14
C ALA A 277 -23.38 -1.79 -7.89
N TRP A 278 -22.67 -1.36 -6.85
CA TRP A 278 -22.44 0.04 -6.54
C TRP A 278 -21.61 0.75 -7.62
N GLU A 279 -20.52 0.13 -8.09
CA GLU A 279 -19.70 0.69 -9.16
C GLU A 279 -20.46 0.78 -10.48
N ILE A 280 -21.25 -0.25 -10.84
CA ILE A 280 -22.11 -0.21 -12.05
C ILE A 280 -23.16 0.90 -11.93
N TYR A 281 -23.77 1.06 -10.76
CA TYR A 281 -24.74 2.12 -10.50
C TYR A 281 -24.09 3.50 -10.64
N LEU A 282 -22.91 3.68 -10.04
CA LEU A 282 -22.16 4.92 -10.08
C LEU A 282 -21.71 5.27 -11.51
N ASP A 283 -21.26 4.28 -12.29
CA ASP A 283 -20.88 4.45 -13.68
C ASP A 283 -22.05 4.91 -14.56
N ARG A 284 -23.22 4.26 -14.41
CA ARG A 284 -24.44 4.69 -15.11
C ARG A 284 -24.85 6.11 -14.73
N PHE A 285 -24.76 6.47 -13.46
CA PHE A 285 -25.07 7.81 -12.99
C PHE A 285 -24.10 8.87 -13.55
N LYS A 286 -22.79 8.54 -13.62
CA LYS A 286 -21.76 9.38 -14.22
C LYS A 286 -22.01 9.57 -15.72
N LYS A 287 -22.25 8.49 -16.47
CA LYS A 287 -22.52 8.54 -17.92
C LYS A 287 -23.72 9.43 -18.24
N ASN A 288 -24.78 9.37 -17.44
CA ASN A 288 -25.96 10.23 -17.62
C ASN A 288 -25.67 11.71 -17.35
N ARG A 289 -24.76 12.04 -16.41
CA ARG A 289 -24.30 13.42 -16.19
C ARG A 289 -23.35 13.89 -17.29
N SER A 290 -22.38 13.06 -17.68
CA SER A 290 -21.41 13.37 -18.73
C SER A 290 -22.08 13.55 -20.08
N ALA A 291 -23.06 12.72 -20.45
CA ALA A 291 -23.82 12.88 -21.69
C ALA A 291 -24.56 14.23 -21.79
N ARG A 292 -24.95 14.84 -20.65
CA ARG A 292 -25.53 16.19 -20.61
C ARG A 292 -24.50 17.31 -20.73
N LEU A 293 -23.25 17.05 -20.35
CA LEU A 293 -22.14 18.01 -20.44
C LEU A 293 -21.44 17.94 -21.81
N ASP A 294 -21.33 16.74 -22.39
CA ASP A 294 -20.63 16.50 -23.67
C ASP A 294 -21.46 16.93 -24.90
N SER A 295 -22.78 17.18 -24.75
CA SER A 295 -23.59 17.86 -25.78
C SER A 295 -23.11 19.28 -26.14
N THR A 296 -22.10 19.80 -25.43
CA THR A 296 -21.41 21.07 -25.69
C THR A 296 -20.11 20.93 -26.52
N GLY A 297 -19.80 19.75 -27.06
CA GLY A 297 -18.97 19.56 -28.27
C GLY A 297 -17.44 19.68 -28.19
N ASN A 298 -16.83 20.37 -27.20
CA ASN A 298 -15.40 20.71 -27.24
C ASN A 298 -14.53 20.24 -26.04
N LEU A 299 -14.96 19.26 -25.23
CA LEU A 299 -14.35 19.02 -23.91
C LEU A 299 -13.33 17.87 -23.76
N SER A 300 -13.17 16.94 -24.71
CA SER A 300 -12.36 15.73 -24.44
C SER A 300 -10.87 16.02 -24.30
N ASN A 301 -10.27 16.79 -25.21
CA ASN A 301 -8.83 17.13 -25.14
C ASN A 301 -8.50 18.07 -23.97
N ASN A 302 -9.50 18.73 -23.37
CA ASN A 302 -9.30 19.60 -22.22
C ASN A 302 -9.27 18.84 -20.87
N LYS A 303 -9.71 17.58 -20.80
CA LYS A 303 -9.78 16.85 -19.52
C LYS A 303 -8.39 16.55 -18.96
N ASP A 304 -7.48 16.08 -19.79
CA ASP A 304 -6.10 15.75 -19.37
C ASP A 304 -5.33 17.01 -18.99
N SER A 305 -5.52 18.09 -19.77
CA SER A 305 -4.98 19.41 -19.46
C SER A 305 -5.50 19.97 -18.13
N GLN A 306 -6.80 19.80 -17.83
CA GLN A 306 -7.37 20.21 -16.54
C GLN A 306 -6.82 19.37 -15.38
N VAL A 307 -6.64 18.06 -15.56
CA VAL A 307 -6.05 17.20 -14.54
C VAL A 307 -4.62 17.66 -14.23
N ALA A 308 -3.78 17.81 -15.26
CA ALA A 308 -2.41 18.28 -15.10
C ALA A 308 -2.35 19.67 -14.43
N SER A 309 -3.19 20.61 -14.86
CA SER A 309 -3.26 21.96 -14.27
C SER A 309 -3.67 21.94 -12.78
N ASN A 310 -4.62 21.09 -12.38
CA ASN A 310 -4.96 20.96 -10.96
C ASN A 310 -3.83 20.36 -10.13
N LEU A 311 -3.03 19.46 -10.72
CA LEU A 311 -1.90 18.82 -10.04
C LEU A 311 -0.71 19.79 -9.83
N GLU A 312 -0.65 20.90 -10.57
CA GLU A 312 0.34 21.95 -10.35
C GLU A 312 0.09 22.77 -9.07
N ASP A 313 -1.17 22.83 -8.59
CA ASP A 313 -1.48 23.43 -7.29
C ASP A 313 -1.00 22.52 -6.15
N GLU A 314 0.01 22.98 -5.41
CA GLU A 314 0.61 22.23 -4.30
C GLU A 314 -0.42 21.86 -3.21
N ASN A 315 -1.42 22.71 -2.95
CA ASN A 315 -2.46 22.40 -1.98
C ASN A 315 -3.37 21.27 -2.44
N TYR A 316 -3.74 21.27 -3.72
CA TYR A 316 -4.52 20.19 -4.33
C TYR A 316 -3.70 18.90 -4.37
N TYR A 317 -2.45 18.98 -4.81
CA TYR A 317 -1.50 17.87 -4.85
C TYR A 317 -1.38 17.19 -3.49
N GLN A 318 -1.17 17.94 -2.40
CA GLN A 318 -1.01 17.36 -1.06
C GLN A 318 -2.29 16.66 -0.58
N LYS A 319 -3.48 17.24 -0.84
CA LYS A 319 -4.76 16.60 -0.50
C LYS A 319 -4.99 15.33 -1.31
N LEU A 320 -4.67 15.36 -2.60
CA LEU A 320 -4.77 14.20 -3.48
C LEU A 320 -3.76 13.13 -3.10
N LEU A 321 -2.54 13.50 -2.70
CA LEU A 321 -1.50 12.58 -2.23
C LEU A 321 -1.92 11.89 -0.93
N ASP A 322 -2.48 12.63 0.02
CA ASP A 322 -3.06 12.03 1.23
C ASP A 322 -4.18 11.02 0.87
N PHE A 323 -5.04 11.36 -0.10
CA PHE A 323 -6.05 10.45 -0.60
C PHE A 323 -5.45 9.21 -1.31
N ALA A 324 -4.46 9.40 -2.18
CA ALA A 324 -3.77 8.32 -2.89
C ALA A 324 -3.09 7.34 -1.91
N ARG A 325 -2.50 7.87 -0.84
CA ARG A 325 -1.91 7.09 0.26
C ARG A 325 -2.97 6.25 0.98
N ARG A 326 -4.18 6.77 1.16
CA ARG A 326 -5.32 6.03 1.73
C ARG A 326 -5.89 4.97 0.77
N CYS A 327 -5.77 5.18 -0.53
CA CYS A 327 -6.16 4.21 -1.56
C CYS A 327 -5.09 3.15 -1.86
N TYR A 328 -3.90 3.26 -1.25
CA TYR A 328 -2.75 2.40 -1.51
C TYR A 328 -2.23 2.46 -2.96
N CYS A 329 -2.39 3.61 -3.62
CA CYS A 329 -1.92 3.84 -4.99
C CYS A 329 -1.24 5.23 -5.19
N PRO A 330 -0.26 5.63 -4.35
CA PRO A 330 0.43 6.91 -4.53
C PRO A 330 1.42 6.94 -5.70
N GLU A 331 1.76 5.80 -6.30
CA GLU A 331 2.88 5.63 -7.23
C GLU A 331 2.74 6.52 -8.47
N SER A 332 1.59 6.51 -9.15
CA SER A 332 1.36 7.33 -10.34
C SER A 332 1.43 8.84 -10.05
N LEU A 333 0.99 9.26 -8.86
CA LEU A 333 1.04 10.66 -8.43
C LEU A 333 2.47 11.12 -8.13
N LEU A 334 3.23 10.28 -7.40
CA LEU A 334 4.63 10.54 -7.07
C LEU A 334 5.49 10.56 -8.34
N CYS A 335 5.27 9.61 -9.26
CA CYS A 335 5.98 9.54 -10.52
C CYS A 335 5.73 10.78 -11.37
N TRP A 336 4.46 11.19 -11.51
CA TRP A 336 4.10 12.41 -12.22
C TRP A 336 4.85 13.63 -11.67
N LYS A 337 4.89 13.81 -10.34
CA LYS A 337 5.63 14.93 -9.72
C LYS A 337 7.14 14.84 -9.98
N SER A 338 7.72 13.65 -9.94
CA SER A 338 9.14 13.45 -10.27
C SER A 338 9.44 13.76 -11.75
N ILE A 339 8.53 13.43 -12.68
CA ILE A 339 8.67 13.79 -14.10
C ILE A 339 8.60 15.32 -14.28
N GLN A 340 7.67 16.01 -13.59
CA GLN A 340 7.62 17.48 -13.63
C GLN A 340 8.89 18.12 -13.07
N GLN A 341 9.48 17.54 -12.03
CA GLN A 341 10.78 17.99 -11.49
C GLN A 341 11.88 17.78 -12.52
N TYR A 342 11.98 16.59 -13.13
CA TYR A 342 12.94 16.31 -14.20
C TYR A 342 12.87 17.33 -15.36
N LYS A 343 11.65 17.72 -15.78
CA LYS A 343 11.46 18.72 -16.85
C LYS A 343 12.00 20.11 -16.46
N LYS A 344 12.04 20.44 -15.17
CA LYS A 344 12.51 21.72 -14.62
C LYS A 344 14.02 21.72 -14.26
N GLU A 345 14.63 20.54 -14.18
CA GLU A 345 16.06 20.40 -13.84
C GLU A 345 16.98 20.88 -14.97
N ASN A 346 18.18 21.30 -14.57
CA ASN A 346 19.26 21.66 -15.50
C ASN A 346 19.83 20.41 -16.18
N TYR A 347 20.46 20.59 -17.35
CA TYR A 347 21.02 19.50 -18.15
C TYR A 347 21.90 18.51 -17.35
N HIS A 348 22.77 19.02 -16.48
CA HIS A 348 23.63 18.18 -15.64
C HIS A 348 22.86 17.31 -14.63
N ASN A 349 21.76 17.83 -14.07
CA ASN A 349 20.94 17.13 -13.07
C ASN A 349 19.89 16.22 -13.70
N LYS A 350 19.49 16.50 -14.96
CA LYS A 350 18.49 15.71 -15.68
C LYS A 350 18.85 14.24 -15.77
N LYS A 351 20.13 13.90 -15.98
CA LYS A 351 20.59 12.50 -15.98
C LYS A 351 20.32 11.82 -14.64
N MET A 352 20.71 12.44 -13.52
CA MET A 352 20.49 11.89 -12.18
C MET A 352 19.00 11.77 -11.84
N ALA A 353 18.20 12.76 -12.24
CA ALA A 353 16.74 12.73 -12.07
C ALA A 353 16.09 11.63 -12.94
N ALA A 354 16.56 11.39 -14.15
CA ALA A 354 16.09 10.30 -15.01
C ALA A 354 16.44 8.93 -14.42
N GLU A 355 17.67 8.73 -13.95
CA GLU A 355 18.10 7.51 -13.26
C GLU A 355 17.26 7.27 -11.99
N PHE A 356 16.97 8.31 -11.21
CA PHE A 356 16.04 8.21 -10.08
C PHE A 356 14.66 7.70 -10.49
N ILE A 357 14.07 8.27 -11.55
CA ILE A 357 12.74 7.85 -12.02
C ILE A 357 12.78 6.37 -12.44
N LEU A 358 13.81 5.95 -13.16
CA LEU A 358 13.98 4.58 -13.62
C LEU A 358 14.13 3.58 -12.46
N GLU A 359 14.90 3.93 -11.44
CA GLU A 359 15.11 3.08 -10.26
C GLU A 359 13.88 2.98 -9.37
N GLN A 360 13.15 4.09 -9.18
CA GLN A 360 12.03 4.16 -8.23
C GLN A 360 10.71 3.67 -8.79
N PHE A 361 10.44 3.94 -10.07
CA PHE A 361 9.14 3.73 -10.67
C PHE A 361 9.15 2.63 -11.74
N LEU A 362 10.29 2.40 -12.41
CA LEU A 362 10.39 1.48 -13.55
C LEU A 362 11.26 0.25 -13.29
N THR A 363 11.53 -0.07 -12.02
CA THR A 363 12.28 -1.26 -11.62
C THR A 363 11.37 -2.24 -10.88
N ILE A 364 11.40 -3.51 -11.27
CA ILE A 364 10.57 -4.55 -10.61
C ILE A 364 10.95 -4.66 -9.14
N GLY A 365 9.94 -4.59 -8.26
CA GLY A 365 10.11 -4.62 -6.82
C GLY A 365 10.55 -3.29 -6.20
N ALA A 366 10.60 -2.20 -6.98
CA ALA A 366 10.82 -0.86 -6.47
C ALA A 366 9.69 -0.45 -5.50
N PRO A 367 9.95 0.40 -4.51
CA PRO A 367 8.96 0.79 -3.52
C PRO A 367 7.74 1.46 -4.16
N ALA A 368 7.95 2.26 -5.20
CA ALA A 368 6.91 2.97 -5.95
C ALA A 368 6.81 2.44 -7.40
N GLU A 369 7.03 1.14 -7.60
CA GLU A 369 6.87 0.49 -8.91
C GLU A 369 5.50 0.82 -9.54
N LEU A 370 5.53 1.35 -10.76
CA LEU A 370 4.32 1.63 -11.54
C LEU A 370 3.69 0.34 -12.06
N ASN A 371 2.37 0.29 -12.04
CA ASN A 371 1.60 -0.81 -12.61
C ASN A 371 1.45 -0.65 -14.14
N ILE A 372 2.56 -0.78 -14.88
CA ILE A 372 2.59 -0.68 -16.34
C ILE A 372 3.04 -1.99 -16.98
N GLU A 373 2.51 -2.28 -18.18
CA GLU A 373 2.93 -3.45 -18.95
C GLU A 373 4.37 -3.30 -19.45
N ASN A 374 5.12 -4.41 -19.41
CA ASN A 374 6.50 -4.50 -19.89
C ASN A 374 7.44 -3.43 -19.27
N VAL A 375 7.30 -3.19 -17.96
CA VAL A 375 8.07 -2.17 -17.21
C VAL A 375 9.58 -2.24 -17.48
N GLU A 376 10.17 -3.43 -17.50
CA GLU A 376 11.60 -3.60 -17.80
C GLU A 376 11.98 -3.20 -19.23
N LEU A 377 11.12 -3.52 -20.22
CA LEU A 377 11.38 -3.18 -21.61
C LEU A 377 11.32 -1.66 -21.77
N ARG A 378 10.32 -1.01 -21.19
CA ARG A 378 10.21 0.46 -21.15
C ARG A 378 11.45 1.09 -20.48
N LYS A 379 11.89 0.53 -19.34
CA LYS A 379 13.13 0.96 -18.68
C LYS A 379 14.35 0.84 -19.59
N ARG A 380 14.55 -0.30 -20.26
CA ARG A 380 15.68 -0.52 -21.19
C ARG A 380 15.66 0.45 -22.37
N LEU A 381 14.48 0.74 -22.93
CA LEU A 381 14.33 1.71 -24.02
C LEU A 381 14.75 3.12 -23.56
N ILE A 382 14.31 3.55 -22.37
CA ILE A 382 14.71 4.86 -21.83
C ILE A 382 16.21 4.88 -21.54
N ILE A 383 16.78 3.83 -20.95
CA ILE A 383 18.24 3.72 -20.74
C ILE A 383 19.00 3.83 -22.06
N SER A 384 18.56 3.14 -23.13
CA SER A 384 19.22 3.23 -24.43
C SER A 384 19.19 4.65 -25.02
N LYS A 385 18.13 5.43 -24.76
CA LYS A 385 18.06 6.86 -25.12
C LYS A 385 18.99 7.73 -24.27
N ILE A 386 19.18 7.39 -22.99
CA ILE A 386 20.09 8.11 -22.09
C ILE A 386 21.56 7.84 -22.44
N GLU A 387 21.87 6.62 -22.87
CA GLU A 387 23.24 6.19 -23.22
C GLU A 387 23.68 6.62 -24.62
N SER A 388 22.74 6.86 -25.55
CA SER A 388 23.08 7.39 -26.87
C SER A 388 23.61 8.82 -26.75
N GLU A 389 24.90 9.02 -27.03
CA GLU A 389 25.60 10.31 -26.94
C GLU A 389 24.94 11.43 -27.78
N GLU A 390 24.18 11.07 -28.81
CA GLU A 390 23.45 12.01 -29.67
C GLU A 390 22.15 12.56 -29.05
N TYR A 391 21.66 11.98 -27.94
CA TYR A 391 20.37 12.36 -27.38
C TYR A 391 20.50 13.45 -26.32
N TYR A 392 20.01 14.64 -26.64
CA TYR A 392 19.77 15.68 -25.65
C TYR A 392 18.65 15.23 -24.70
N PHE A 393 18.81 15.41 -23.38
CA PHE A 393 17.79 15.15 -22.36
C PHE A 393 16.55 16.05 -22.52
N GLY A 394 15.74 15.72 -23.53
CA GLY A 394 14.50 16.38 -23.86
C GLY A 394 13.46 16.23 -22.76
N ASN A 395 12.49 17.14 -22.76
CA ASN A 395 11.35 17.11 -21.84
C ASN A 395 10.34 15.99 -22.17
N ASP A 396 10.51 15.36 -23.33
CA ASP A 396 9.69 14.30 -23.91
C ASP A 396 10.14 12.88 -23.51
N LEU A 397 11.31 12.73 -22.87
CA LEU A 397 11.89 11.42 -22.52
C LEU A 397 10.90 10.50 -21.77
N PHE A 398 10.03 11.09 -20.94
CA PHE A 398 9.04 10.38 -20.10
C PHE A 398 7.58 10.64 -20.52
N GLU A 399 7.30 11.18 -21.71
CA GLU A 399 5.94 11.58 -22.12
C GLU A 399 4.92 10.43 -22.07
N GLU A 400 5.31 9.24 -22.53
CA GLU A 400 4.45 8.06 -22.48
C GLU A 400 4.13 7.63 -21.04
N ILE A 401 5.14 7.67 -20.15
CA ILE A 401 4.99 7.31 -18.73
C ILE A 401 4.12 8.35 -18.01
N GLU A 402 4.30 9.63 -18.32
CA GLU A 402 3.49 10.72 -17.79
C GLU A 402 2.02 10.58 -18.19
N THR A 403 1.76 10.26 -19.46
CA THR A 403 0.40 10.03 -19.97
C THR A 403 -0.25 8.86 -19.26
N HIS A 404 0.50 7.76 -19.05
CA HIS A 404 0.01 6.64 -18.24
C HIS A 404 -0.34 7.07 -16.80
N CYS A 405 0.54 7.84 -16.15
CA CYS A 405 0.28 8.34 -14.80
C CYS A 405 -0.98 9.21 -14.74
N VAL A 406 -1.20 10.12 -15.71
CA VAL A 406 -2.40 10.96 -15.78
C VAL A 406 -3.66 10.12 -15.97
N ASN A 407 -3.60 9.09 -16.81
CA ASN A 407 -4.71 8.16 -17.02
C ASN A 407 -5.09 7.41 -15.74
N ASP A 408 -4.11 6.87 -15.01
CA ASP A 408 -4.35 6.22 -13.70
C ASP A 408 -4.92 7.20 -12.68
N LEU A 409 -4.43 8.44 -12.68
CA LEU A 409 -4.88 9.49 -11.77
C LEU A 409 -6.31 9.95 -12.05
N ALA A 410 -6.81 9.80 -13.28
CA ALA A 410 -8.17 10.21 -13.62
C ALA A 410 -9.23 9.48 -12.76
N ASP A 411 -9.08 8.17 -12.56
CA ASP A 411 -9.96 7.39 -11.68
C ASP A 411 -9.82 7.83 -10.22
N LEU A 412 -8.58 8.00 -9.75
CA LEU A 412 -8.30 8.45 -8.39
C LEU A 412 -8.90 9.84 -8.09
N ILE A 413 -8.73 10.80 -9.00
CA ILE A 413 -9.26 12.16 -8.90
C ILE A 413 -10.79 12.13 -8.90
N ASN A 414 -11.40 11.29 -9.73
CA ASN A 414 -12.83 11.12 -9.74
C ASN A 414 -13.33 10.62 -8.38
N ARG A 415 -12.68 9.62 -7.78
CA ARG A 415 -13.03 9.15 -6.42
C ARG A 415 -12.80 10.21 -5.35
N PHE A 416 -11.71 10.96 -5.44
CA PHE A 416 -11.39 12.05 -4.52
C PHE A 416 -12.51 13.12 -4.50
N LYS A 417 -13.08 13.45 -5.66
CA LYS A 417 -14.22 14.38 -5.78
C LYS A 417 -15.47 13.88 -5.04
N PHE A 418 -15.75 12.57 -5.06
CA PHE A 418 -16.89 12.00 -4.33
C PHE A 418 -16.64 11.82 -2.84
N SER A 419 -15.38 11.66 -2.42
CA SER A 419 -15.04 11.48 -1.00
C SER A 419 -15.12 12.77 -0.16
N ASN A 420 -15.07 13.94 -0.80
CA ASN A 420 -15.09 15.24 -0.10
C ASN A 420 -16.46 15.95 -0.19
N GLN A 421 -17.46 15.29 -0.77
CA GLN A 421 -18.87 15.69 -0.69
C GLN A 421 -19.51 14.98 0.49
#